data_AF-A0A964AQS6-F1
#
_entry.id   AF-A0A964AQS6-F1
#
_cell.length_a   1.000
_cell.length_b   1.000
_cell.length_c   1.000
_cell.angle_alpha   90.00
_cell.angle_beta   90.00
_cell.angle_gamma   90.00
#
_symmetry.space_group_name_H-M   'P 1'
#
loop_
_entity.id
_entity.type
_entity.pdbx_description
1 polymer ?
#
loop_
_entity_poly.entity_id
_entity_poly.type
_entity_poly.pdbx_seq_one_letter_code
_entity_poly.pdbx_strand_id
1 'polypeptide(L)'
;MILALLLACPPPQTGPPTDRDSAAPVDSVVDDTEETGVSDDTSPDETAHTGETGETGETGETGGHTGETAVEPGCLTGEQRVGALAQLAVDGARGTTDGLGGSARFAQRADGGWDLVVHGTSAETPLGVDTDGAVAVYGALGPPGAWLACDPAEGELDALAVGAVDGAPGDDVVVSIEHPGLQGARVAVHSGGFSSRGAPDGETVLTSTTTGATAVIAVGDTDGDGLAELVTGWKDLTERWAAPVPAGALAAGDGDQGVDGQLRRFATVGDADGDGYGDLAGGTYDGPVVLLGGATGWGATVEAPDHAPALSAEAGAETDGVAVGDWDGDGVPELAIAEVAVTAAEPAAWVESGLDGVMVPVVLGEPGLAQLHFADLDGQGGQELVLGRFPYSGVSGGLWVYTPEGLSLRVTAGREAGLLGAAFGPGVDIDADGRQELPAVDPWGAGDWDARAYVLDACL
;
A
#
# COMPACT_ATOMS: atom_id res chain seq x y z
N MET A 1 -10.71 -25.56 -18.57
CA MET A 1 -12.08 -25.01 -18.55
C MET A 1 -12.13 -24.14 -17.30
N ILE A 2 -11.84 -22.85 -17.46
CA ILE A 2 -11.74 -21.88 -16.35
C ILE A 2 -13.18 -21.54 -15.97
N LEU A 3 -13.56 -21.80 -14.72
CA LEU A 3 -14.88 -21.48 -14.20
C LEU A 3 -14.76 -20.11 -13.54
N ALA A 4 -15.27 -19.04 -14.17
CA ALA A 4 -15.41 -17.76 -13.47
C ALA A 4 -16.75 -17.74 -12.74
N LEU A 5 -16.72 -17.30 -11.49
CA LEU A 5 -17.91 -17.02 -10.71
C LEU A 5 -18.20 -15.53 -10.91
N LEU A 6 -19.22 -15.22 -11.70
CA LEU A 6 -19.80 -13.88 -11.66
C LEU A 6 -20.55 -13.78 -10.32
N LEU A 7 -20.06 -12.92 -9.43
CA LEU A 7 -20.76 -12.56 -8.21
C LEU A 7 -22.07 -11.87 -8.62
N ALA A 8 -23.19 -12.24 -8.00
CA ALA A 8 -24.41 -11.45 -8.04
C ALA A 8 -24.45 -10.67 -6.73
N CYS A 9 -24.14 -9.38 -6.76
CA CYS A 9 -24.19 -8.56 -5.55
C CYS A 9 -25.66 -8.43 -5.11
N PRO A 10 -25.97 -8.57 -3.81
CA PRO A 10 -27.34 -8.40 -3.34
C PRO A 10 -27.86 -6.98 -3.66
N PRO A 11 -29.13 -6.83 -4.09
CA PRO A 11 -29.65 -5.55 -4.58
C PRO A 11 -29.70 -4.49 -3.46
N PRO A 12 -29.55 -3.20 -3.81
CA PRO A 12 -29.62 -2.11 -2.84
C PRO A 12 -30.99 -2.09 -2.14
N GLN A 13 -30.97 -2.04 -0.81
CA GLN A 13 -32.17 -1.84 0.02
C GLN A 13 -32.61 -0.37 -0.11
N THR A 14 -33.54 -0.10 -1.03
CA THR A 14 -34.09 1.25 -1.20
C THR A 14 -35.16 1.55 -0.14
N GLY A 15 -34.74 2.19 0.95
CA GLY A 15 -35.65 2.92 1.86
C GLY A 15 -35.78 4.39 1.42
N PRO A 16 -36.96 5.03 1.56
CA PRO A 16 -37.13 6.42 1.13
C PRO A 16 -36.35 7.38 2.04
N PRO A 17 -35.70 8.43 1.49
CA PRO A 17 -34.93 9.39 2.28
C PRO A 17 -35.87 10.27 3.11
N THR A 18 -35.60 10.41 4.40
CA THR A 18 -36.23 11.41 5.25
C THR A 18 -35.41 12.70 5.22
N ASP A 19 -36.03 13.76 4.68
CA ASP A 19 -35.53 15.14 4.69
C ASP A 19 -35.13 15.62 6.09
N ARG A 20 -33.94 16.23 6.21
CA ARG A 20 -33.67 17.34 7.14
C ARG A 20 -32.59 18.30 6.61
N ASP A 21 -33.08 19.34 5.95
CA ASP A 21 -32.83 20.77 6.17
C ASP A 21 -31.43 21.34 6.52
N SER A 22 -31.01 22.24 5.61
CA SER A 22 -30.69 23.66 5.84
C SER A 22 -29.29 24.10 6.30
N ALA A 23 -28.54 24.74 5.38
CA ALA A 23 -27.74 25.94 5.65
C ALA A 23 -27.58 26.81 4.38
N ALA A 24 -27.64 28.13 4.58
CA ALA A 24 -27.78 29.20 3.59
C ALA A 24 -26.43 29.75 3.05
N PRO A 25 -26.41 30.58 1.98
CA PRO A 25 -25.18 30.99 1.29
C PRO A 25 -24.56 32.25 1.92
N VAL A 26 -23.23 32.37 1.85
CA VAL A 26 -22.52 33.61 2.20
C VAL A 26 -21.84 34.20 0.97
N ASP A 27 -21.92 35.52 0.97
CA ASP A 27 -21.83 36.49 -0.10
C ASP A 27 -20.41 36.80 -0.56
N SER A 28 -20.34 37.24 -1.81
CA SER A 28 -19.18 37.79 -2.51
C SER A 28 -18.70 39.12 -1.92
N VAL A 29 -17.38 39.32 -1.85
CA VAL A 29 -16.76 40.66 -1.90
C VAL A 29 -15.53 40.61 -2.81
N VAL A 30 -15.55 41.52 -3.78
CA VAL A 30 -14.49 41.88 -4.73
C VAL A 30 -13.77 43.11 -4.17
N ASP A 31 -12.44 43.18 -4.25
CA ASP A 31 -11.73 44.46 -4.42
C ASP A 31 -10.30 44.26 -4.99
N ASP A 32 -10.17 44.66 -6.27
CA ASP A 32 -9.13 45.45 -6.97
C ASP A 32 -7.60 45.30 -6.70
N THR A 33 -6.94 44.70 -7.71
CA THR A 33 -5.87 45.18 -8.62
C THR A 33 -4.77 46.21 -8.24
N GLU A 34 -3.60 45.98 -8.90
CA GLU A 34 -2.48 46.88 -9.31
C GLU A 34 -1.35 47.13 -8.28
N GLU A 35 -0.07 47.31 -8.59
CA GLU A 35 0.84 47.05 -9.74
C GLU A 35 2.27 47.35 -9.24
N THR A 36 3.29 46.66 -9.80
CA THR A 36 4.67 47.10 -10.09
C THR A 36 5.69 47.44 -8.96
N GLY A 37 6.95 46.98 -9.16
CA GLY A 37 8.11 47.51 -8.42
C GLY A 37 9.44 46.74 -8.51
N VAL A 38 10.10 46.82 -9.67
CA VAL A 38 11.50 46.49 -10.06
C VAL A 38 12.62 46.70 -8.99
N SER A 39 13.64 45.82 -8.91
CA SER A 39 15.08 46.08 -9.23
C SER A 39 16.11 45.04 -8.71
N ASP A 40 17.03 44.65 -9.63
CA ASP A 40 18.50 44.44 -9.55
C ASP A 40 19.14 43.69 -8.35
N ASP A 41 19.90 42.60 -8.53
CA ASP A 41 21.21 42.38 -9.21
C ASP A 41 22.27 42.08 -8.14
N THR A 42 22.99 40.95 -8.31
CA THR A 42 24.43 40.72 -8.08
C THR A 42 24.75 39.33 -7.51
N SER A 43 25.39 38.50 -8.36
CA SER A 43 26.46 37.55 -7.97
C SER A 43 27.80 38.20 -8.41
N PRO A 44 29.00 37.82 -7.90
CA PRO A 44 29.61 36.52 -8.23
C PRO A 44 30.62 35.92 -7.21
N ASP A 45 31.07 34.68 -7.52
CA ASP A 45 32.42 34.08 -7.33
C ASP A 45 33.00 33.91 -5.89
N GLU A 46 33.82 32.91 -5.51
CA GLU A 46 34.78 32.06 -6.24
C GLU A 46 35.33 30.92 -5.29
N THR A 47 35.63 29.73 -5.84
CA THR A 47 36.75 28.77 -5.56
C THR A 47 37.08 28.26 -4.13
N ALA A 48 37.03 26.95 -3.84
CA ALA A 48 37.96 25.82 -4.14
C ALA A 48 39.06 25.55 -3.10
N HIS A 49 39.15 24.32 -2.59
CA HIS A 49 40.41 23.66 -2.18
C HIS A 49 40.29 22.13 -2.16
N THR A 50 41.38 21.48 -2.61
CA THR A 50 41.57 20.05 -2.92
C THR A 50 42.64 19.40 -2.02
N GLY A 51 42.59 18.05 -1.89
CA GLY A 51 43.71 17.11 -1.63
C GLY A 51 44.23 17.03 -0.17
N GLU A 52 44.76 15.92 0.37
CA GLU A 52 45.28 14.66 -0.18
C GLU A 52 45.60 13.68 0.98
N THR A 53 45.31 12.38 0.77
CA THR A 53 45.98 11.10 1.17
C THR A 53 46.92 10.93 2.39
N GLY A 54 46.89 9.73 3.00
CA GLY A 54 48.06 9.09 3.63
C GLY A 54 47.80 7.82 4.49
N GLU A 55 48.22 6.66 3.99
CA GLU A 55 48.19 5.28 4.56
C GLU A 55 49.14 4.97 5.73
N THR A 56 49.00 3.72 6.25
CA THR A 56 49.91 2.78 6.98
C THR A 56 49.50 2.52 8.43
N GLY A 57 49.48 1.31 9.02
CA GLY A 57 49.82 -0.06 8.61
C GLY A 57 50.11 -0.94 9.87
N GLU A 58 49.45 -2.10 9.97
CA GLU A 58 49.86 -3.41 10.57
C GLU A 58 49.98 -3.73 12.10
N THR A 59 49.61 -5.02 12.36
CA THR A 59 49.84 -5.97 13.50
C THR A 59 48.82 -5.92 14.66
N GLY A 60 48.26 -7.01 15.23
CA GLY A 60 48.32 -8.47 15.07
C GLY A 60 47.76 -9.16 16.34
N GLU A 61 47.10 -10.33 16.19
CA GLU A 61 46.83 -11.42 17.16
C GLU A 61 45.57 -11.50 18.08
N THR A 62 44.74 -12.52 17.76
CA THR A 62 44.13 -13.58 18.61
C THR A 62 42.87 -13.33 19.45
N GLY A 63 41.87 -14.20 19.24
CA GLY A 63 40.82 -14.53 20.23
C GLY A 63 39.49 -14.93 19.59
N GLY A 64 39.21 -16.22 19.51
CA GLY A 64 38.00 -16.75 18.87
C GLY A 64 36.71 -16.36 19.59
N HIS A 65 35.73 -15.95 18.79
CA HIS A 65 34.31 -16.02 19.12
C HIS A 65 33.60 -16.87 18.08
N THR A 66 32.69 -17.68 18.60
CA THR A 66 31.76 -18.57 17.92
C THR A 66 31.01 -17.82 16.83
N GLY A 67 30.95 -18.42 15.64
CA GLY A 67 30.47 -17.79 14.42
C GLY A 67 29.11 -17.12 14.58
N GLU A 68 29.13 -15.80 14.65
CA GLU A 68 28.32 -15.01 13.73
C GLU A 68 28.74 -15.46 12.33
N THR A 69 27.83 -16.13 11.64
CA THR A 69 27.86 -16.12 10.18
C THR A 69 28.02 -14.67 9.78
N ALA A 70 29.12 -14.35 9.09
CA ALA A 70 29.24 -13.07 8.43
C ALA A 70 28.00 -12.94 7.55
N VAL A 71 27.14 -12.00 7.91
CA VAL A 71 26.11 -11.45 7.04
C VAL A 71 26.81 -11.16 5.71
N GLU A 72 26.37 -11.80 4.64
CA GLU A 72 26.96 -11.50 3.33
C GLU A 72 26.78 -10.01 3.04
N PRO A 73 27.81 -9.30 2.57
CA PRO A 73 27.66 -7.89 2.25
C PRO A 73 26.71 -7.71 1.05
N GLY A 74 25.54 -7.12 1.34
CA GLY A 74 24.73 -6.26 0.47
C GLY A 74 24.31 -6.83 -0.87
N CYS A 75 23.27 -7.66 -0.89
CA CYS A 75 22.53 -7.96 -2.12
C CYS A 75 21.80 -6.73 -2.68
N LEU A 76 21.42 -5.79 -1.82
CA LEU A 76 20.73 -4.56 -2.18
C LEU A 76 21.69 -3.53 -2.78
N THR A 77 22.14 -3.77 -4.02
CA THR A 77 23.08 -2.84 -4.67
C THR A 77 22.76 -2.56 -6.14
N GLY A 78 22.77 -1.27 -6.47
CA GLY A 78 22.85 -0.78 -7.85
C GLY A 78 21.54 -0.88 -8.62
N GLU A 79 21.65 -1.01 -9.95
CA GLU A 79 20.49 -1.18 -10.83
C GLU A 79 20.35 -2.64 -11.27
N GLN A 80 19.18 -3.22 -11.05
CA GLN A 80 18.83 -4.59 -11.41
C GLN A 80 17.62 -4.63 -12.35
N ARG A 81 17.48 -5.75 -13.07
CA ARG A 81 16.28 -6.04 -13.85
C ARG A 81 15.39 -7.01 -13.08
N VAL A 82 14.08 -6.84 -13.21
CA VAL A 82 13.08 -7.71 -12.55
C VAL A 82 13.37 -9.18 -12.81
N GLY A 83 13.71 -9.56 -14.05
CA GLY A 83 14.01 -10.96 -14.40
C GLY A 83 15.29 -11.54 -13.80
N ALA A 84 16.16 -10.72 -13.19
CA ALA A 84 17.31 -11.20 -12.43
C ALA A 84 16.96 -11.55 -10.98
N LEU A 85 15.92 -10.93 -10.43
CA LEU A 85 15.46 -11.06 -9.05
C LEU A 85 14.17 -11.88 -8.93
N ALA A 86 13.51 -12.15 -10.06
CA ALA A 86 12.24 -12.87 -10.08
C ALA A 86 12.45 -14.36 -9.77
N GLN A 87 12.00 -14.78 -8.59
CA GLN A 87 11.82 -16.19 -8.26
C GLN A 87 10.70 -16.81 -9.12
N LEU A 88 9.66 -16.03 -9.38
CA LEU A 88 8.51 -16.40 -10.20
C LEU A 88 8.06 -15.22 -11.08
N ALA A 89 7.57 -15.54 -12.28
CA ALA A 89 6.79 -14.64 -13.10
C ALA A 89 5.54 -15.34 -13.63
N VAL A 90 4.42 -14.62 -13.67
CA VAL A 90 3.18 -15.07 -14.31
C VAL A 90 2.81 -14.12 -15.45
N ASP A 91 2.81 -14.65 -16.67
CA ASP A 91 2.40 -13.92 -17.88
C ASP A 91 0.88 -13.84 -18.02
N GLY A 92 0.40 -12.73 -18.58
CA GLY A 92 -1.03 -12.48 -18.75
C GLY A 92 -1.75 -12.41 -17.42
N ALA A 93 -1.15 -11.72 -16.45
CA ALA A 93 -1.72 -11.45 -15.13
C ALA A 93 -3.01 -10.64 -15.30
N ARG A 94 -4.13 -11.33 -15.52
CA ARG A 94 -5.40 -10.65 -15.81
C ARG A 94 -5.89 -9.96 -14.54
N GLY A 95 -6.58 -8.84 -14.73
CA GLY A 95 -6.89 -7.89 -13.68
C GLY A 95 -6.27 -6.53 -13.99
N THR A 96 -5.04 -6.45 -14.47
CA THR A 96 -4.25 -5.20 -14.45
C THR A 96 -4.21 -4.44 -15.78
N THR A 97 -5.26 -4.53 -16.60
CA THR A 97 -5.18 -4.23 -18.05
C THR A 97 -5.15 -2.75 -18.44
N ASP A 98 -5.45 -1.81 -17.53
CA ASP A 98 -5.49 -0.38 -17.86
C ASP A 98 -4.22 0.39 -17.48
N GLY A 99 -3.27 -0.27 -16.80
CA GLY A 99 -2.00 0.32 -16.42
C GLY A 99 -1.92 1.03 -15.07
N LEU A 100 -3.03 1.43 -14.45
CA LEU A 100 -2.96 2.37 -13.32
C LEU A 100 -3.44 1.78 -11.98
N GLY A 101 -4.25 0.72 -11.96
CA GLY A 101 -4.90 0.22 -10.73
C GLY A 101 -4.41 -1.12 -10.17
N GLY A 102 -3.30 -1.67 -10.68
CA GLY A 102 -2.85 -3.01 -10.32
C GLY A 102 -2.22 -3.13 -8.93
N SER A 103 -2.75 -3.99 -8.06
CA SER A 103 -2.12 -4.34 -6.77
C SER A 103 -1.86 -5.83 -6.64
N ALA A 104 -0.92 -6.21 -5.78
CA ALA A 104 -0.64 -7.61 -5.49
C ALA A 104 -0.27 -7.80 -4.02
N ARG A 105 -0.74 -8.88 -3.41
CA ARG A 105 -0.44 -9.23 -2.01
C ARG A 105 -0.26 -10.74 -1.86
N PHE A 106 0.56 -11.14 -0.91
CA PHE A 106 0.60 -12.52 -0.47
C PHE A 106 -0.58 -12.83 0.46
N ALA A 107 -1.11 -14.04 0.35
CA ALA A 107 -2.13 -14.59 1.25
C ALA A 107 -1.67 -15.95 1.76
N GLN A 108 -1.69 -16.14 3.08
CA GLN A 108 -1.37 -17.42 3.69
C GLN A 108 -2.56 -18.37 3.58
N ARG A 109 -2.33 -19.58 3.08
CA ARG A 109 -3.31 -20.66 3.05
C ARG A 109 -3.40 -21.35 4.39
N ALA A 110 -4.54 -22.00 4.65
CA ALA A 110 -4.77 -22.82 5.84
C ALA A 110 -3.74 -23.95 6.05
N ASP A 111 -3.04 -24.38 4.99
CA ASP A 111 -1.97 -25.39 5.06
C ASP A 111 -0.57 -24.79 5.30
N GLY A 112 -0.47 -23.48 5.50
CA GLY A 112 0.77 -22.73 5.70
C GLY A 112 1.51 -22.38 4.41
N GLY A 113 0.99 -22.74 3.24
CA GLY A 113 1.55 -22.28 1.96
C GLY A 113 1.09 -20.89 1.59
N TRP A 114 1.71 -20.29 0.57
CA TRP A 114 1.38 -18.95 0.10
C TRP A 114 0.66 -18.96 -1.25
N ASP A 115 -0.24 -18.00 -1.42
CA ASP A 115 -0.84 -17.62 -2.70
C ASP A 115 -0.52 -16.16 -3.00
N LEU A 116 -0.45 -15.82 -4.29
CA LEU A 116 -0.35 -14.43 -4.75
C LEU A 116 -1.74 -13.98 -5.20
N VAL A 117 -2.26 -12.92 -4.60
CA VAL A 117 -3.55 -12.30 -4.93
C VAL A 117 -3.26 -11.02 -5.69
N VAL A 118 -3.73 -10.92 -6.93
CA VAL A 118 -3.51 -9.75 -7.80
C VAL A 118 -4.84 -9.10 -8.10
N HIS A 119 -4.97 -7.83 -7.76
CA HIS A 119 -6.09 -6.98 -8.16
C HIS A 119 -5.70 -6.15 -9.37
N GLY A 120 -6.66 -5.84 -10.22
CA GLY A 120 -6.58 -4.65 -11.04
C GLY A 120 -7.91 -4.32 -11.70
N THR A 121 -7.92 -3.19 -12.36
CA THR A 121 -9.01 -2.63 -13.17
C THR A 121 -9.01 -3.28 -14.56
N SER A 122 -9.95 -4.22 -14.76
CA SER A 122 -10.10 -4.93 -16.04
C SER A 122 -11.04 -4.19 -16.99
N ALA A 123 -10.93 -4.46 -18.30
CA ALA A 123 -11.98 -4.14 -19.28
C ALA A 123 -12.69 -5.39 -19.84
N GLU A 124 -12.12 -6.60 -19.74
CA GLU A 124 -12.73 -7.87 -20.21
C GLU A 124 -12.21 -9.08 -19.41
N THR A 125 -13.09 -9.80 -18.70
CA THR A 125 -12.77 -11.05 -17.99
C THR A 125 -12.43 -12.21 -18.94
N PRO A 126 -11.84 -13.32 -18.44
CA PRO A 126 -11.68 -14.58 -19.20
C PRO A 126 -12.93 -15.16 -19.85
N LEU A 127 -14.12 -14.70 -19.44
CA LEU A 127 -15.40 -15.13 -19.99
C LEU A 127 -15.97 -14.17 -21.06
N GLY A 128 -15.24 -13.09 -21.40
CA GLY A 128 -15.72 -12.05 -22.33
C GLY A 128 -16.83 -11.18 -21.76
N VAL A 129 -16.81 -10.97 -20.44
CA VAL A 129 -17.69 -10.02 -19.76
C VAL A 129 -16.82 -8.83 -19.35
N ASP A 130 -17.20 -7.64 -19.79
CA ASP A 130 -16.60 -6.38 -19.31
C ASP A 130 -16.88 -6.29 -17.81
N THR A 131 -15.84 -6.13 -17.00
CA THR A 131 -15.96 -5.93 -15.55
C THR A 131 -15.04 -4.78 -15.17
N ASP A 132 -15.56 -3.78 -14.47
CA ASP A 132 -14.75 -2.71 -13.90
C ASP A 132 -14.00 -3.30 -12.69
N GLY A 133 -12.88 -3.99 -12.95
CA GLY A 133 -12.05 -4.63 -11.91
C GLY A 133 -12.18 -6.15 -11.77
N ALA A 134 -11.07 -6.81 -11.42
CA ALA A 134 -11.00 -8.23 -11.10
C ALA A 134 -9.86 -8.55 -10.12
N VAL A 135 -10.08 -9.54 -9.25
CA VAL A 135 -9.04 -10.16 -8.40
C VAL A 135 -8.74 -11.56 -8.92
N ALA A 136 -7.46 -11.85 -9.11
CA ALA A 136 -6.92 -13.11 -9.56
C ALA A 136 -6.09 -13.75 -8.45
N VAL A 137 -6.30 -15.04 -8.19
CA VAL A 137 -5.53 -15.78 -7.18
C VAL A 137 -4.65 -16.83 -7.86
N TYR A 138 -3.34 -16.72 -7.64
CA TYR A 138 -2.30 -17.59 -8.16
C TYR A 138 -1.87 -18.54 -7.05
N GLY A 139 -2.45 -19.73 -7.08
CA GLY A 139 -2.21 -20.76 -6.07
C GLY A 139 -0.85 -21.45 -6.24
N ALA A 140 -0.13 -21.63 -5.14
CA ALA A 140 1.17 -22.33 -5.09
C ALA A 140 2.18 -21.86 -6.17
N LEU A 141 2.14 -20.57 -6.51
CA LEU A 141 3.04 -19.93 -7.48
C LEU A 141 2.96 -20.52 -8.92
N GLY A 142 1.78 -21.04 -9.31
CA GLY A 142 1.45 -21.52 -10.66
C GLY A 142 0.42 -20.64 -11.40
N PRO A 143 -0.15 -21.10 -12.55
CA PRO A 143 -1.18 -20.34 -13.28
C PRO A 143 -2.44 -20.11 -12.41
N PRO A 144 -3.21 -19.05 -12.67
CA PRO A 144 -4.28 -18.61 -11.78
C PRO A 144 -5.37 -19.68 -11.64
N GLY A 145 -5.69 -19.99 -10.38
CA GLY A 145 -6.62 -21.05 -10.01
C GLY A 145 -8.05 -20.54 -9.76
N ALA A 146 -8.20 -19.25 -9.41
CA ALA A 146 -9.48 -18.64 -9.04
C ALA A 146 -9.53 -17.15 -9.42
N TRP A 147 -10.76 -16.61 -9.50
CA TRP A 147 -11.05 -15.23 -9.90
C TRP A 147 -12.27 -14.69 -9.13
N LEU A 148 -12.24 -13.42 -8.77
CA LEU A 148 -13.37 -12.63 -8.27
C LEU A 148 -13.57 -11.42 -9.20
N ALA A 149 -14.82 -11.09 -9.52
CA ALA A 149 -15.18 -9.90 -10.29
C ALA A 149 -16.61 -9.49 -9.94
N CYS A 150 -16.91 -8.19 -10.02
CA CYS A 150 -18.25 -7.62 -9.84
C CYS A 150 -18.96 -7.40 -11.18
N ASP A 151 -20.29 -7.37 -11.17
CA ASP A 151 -21.07 -6.87 -12.31
C ASP A 151 -20.83 -5.35 -12.45
N PRO A 152 -20.47 -4.82 -13.64
CA PRO A 152 -20.30 -3.38 -13.85
C PRO A 152 -21.50 -2.53 -13.43
N ALA A 153 -22.71 -3.09 -13.48
CA ALA A 153 -23.91 -2.39 -13.03
C ALA A 153 -24.01 -2.26 -11.49
N GLU A 154 -23.19 -3.01 -10.75
CA GLU A 154 -23.16 -3.07 -9.30
C GLU A 154 -22.00 -2.26 -8.70
N GLY A 155 -20.93 -2.05 -9.49
CA GLY A 155 -19.79 -1.19 -9.16
C GLY A 155 -18.49 -1.68 -9.79
N GLU A 156 -17.40 -1.08 -9.33
CA GLU A 156 -16.01 -1.33 -9.65
C GLU A 156 -15.27 -1.79 -8.39
N LEU A 157 -14.40 -2.80 -8.53
CA LEU A 157 -13.48 -3.18 -7.45
C LEU A 157 -12.38 -2.11 -7.32
N ASP A 158 -12.20 -1.59 -6.12
CA ASP A 158 -11.37 -0.40 -5.90
C ASP A 158 -10.11 -0.70 -5.06
N ALA A 159 -10.27 -1.38 -3.92
CA ALA A 159 -9.17 -1.74 -3.03
C ALA A 159 -9.19 -3.23 -2.65
N LEU A 160 -8.01 -3.74 -2.31
CA LEU A 160 -7.76 -5.13 -1.89
C LEU A 160 -6.96 -5.12 -0.57
N ALA A 161 -7.40 -5.89 0.42
CA ALA A 161 -6.65 -6.26 1.62
C ALA A 161 -6.71 -7.77 1.86
N VAL A 162 -5.77 -8.28 2.63
CA VAL A 162 -5.63 -9.72 2.94
C VAL A 162 -5.29 -9.88 4.41
N GLY A 163 -5.92 -10.86 5.07
CA GLY A 163 -5.59 -11.28 6.43
C GLY A 163 -6.70 -12.12 7.06
N ALA A 164 -6.38 -12.82 8.15
CA ALA A 164 -7.31 -13.70 8.86
C ALA A 164 -8.32 -12.92 9.72
N VAL A 165 -9.44 -12.49 9.13
CA VAL A 165 -10.46 -11.66 9.78
C VAL A 165 -11.67 -12.45 10.26
N ASP A 166 -11.88 -13.67 9.75
CA ASP A 166 -13.01 -14.53 10.12
C ASP A 166 -12.68 -15.53 11.27
N GLY A 167 -11.43 -15.52 11.74
CA GLY A 167 -10.90 -16.42 12.78
C GLY A 167 -10.72 -17.87 12.33
N ALA A 168 -10.95 -18.20 11.07
CA ALA A 168 -10.60 -19.48 10.47
C ALA A 168 -9.11 -19.52 10.08
N PRO A 169 -8.53 -20.72 9.90
CA PRO A 169 -7.14 -20.82 9.47
C PRO A 169 -6.93 -20.31 8.03
N GLY A 170 -5.87 -19.53 7.85
CA GLY A 170 -5.52 -18.89 6.57
C GLY A 170 -6.09 -17.48 6.47
N ASP A 171 -5.58 -16.73 5.50
CA ASP A 171 -6.00 -15.35 5.25
C ASP A 171 -7.26 -15.31 4.39
N ASP A 172 -8.09 -14.31 4.68
CA ASP A 172 -9.25 -13.94 3.89
C ASP A 172 -8.88 -12.84 2.88
N VAL A 173 -9.65 -12.76 1.79
CA VAL A 173 -9.54 -11.64 0.85
C VAL A 173 -10.67 -10.65 1.12
N VAL A 174 -10.28 -9.40 1.33
CA VAL A 174 -11.21 -8.29 1.55
C VAL A 174 -11.11 -7.35 0.36
N VAL A 175 -12.25 -7.03 -0.25
CA VAL A 175 -12.33 -6.11 -1.38
C VAL A 175 -13.31 -4.99 -1.12
N SER A 176 -12.97 -3.77 -1.52
CA SER A 176 -13.93 -2.68 -1.62
C SER A 176 -14.54 -2.62 -3.01
N ILE A 177 -15.81 -2.23 -3.05
CA ILE A 177 -16.56 -2.00 -4.28
C ILE A 177 -17.14 -0.59 -4.23
N GLU A 178 -16.75 0.23 -5.21
CA GLU A 178 -17.27 1.59 -5.43
C GLU A 178 -18.22 1.60 -6.63
N HIS A 179 -19.22 2.48 -6.68
CA HIS A 179 -19.94 2.74 -7.93
C HIS A 179 -19.98 4.25 -8.18
N PRO A 180 -19.33 4.76 -9.25
CA PRO A 180 -19.37 6.18 -9.57
C PRO A 180 -20.79 6.56 -10.03
N GLY A 181 -21.62 7.00 -9.09
CA GLY A 181 -23.01 7.43 -9.34
C GLY A 181 -24.08 6.85 -8.41
N LEU A 182 -23.75 5.93 -7.49
CA LEU A 182 -24.72 5.41 -6.52
C LEU A 182 -24.49 5.95 -5.10
N GLN A 183 -25.57 5.89 -4.31
CA GLN A 183 -25.49 5.97 -2.85
C GLN A 183 -24.88 4.68 -2.33
N GLY A 184 -23.76 4.79 -1.62
CA GLY A 184 -23.20 3.71 -0.83
C GLY A 184 -21.90 3.10 -1.35
N ALA A 185 -21.18 2.50 -0.41
CA ALA A 185 -19.93 1.80 -0.62
C ALA A 185 -20.04 0.40 0.01
N ARG A 186 -19.32 -0.58 -0.52
CA ARG A 186 -19.36 -1.95 0.01
C ARG A 186 -17.98 -2.49 0.28
N VAL A 187 -17.89 -3.34 1.29
CA VAL A 187 -16.71 -4.16 1.56
C VAL A 187 -17.18 -5.61 1.62
N ALA A 188 -16.59 -6.48 0.80
CA ALA A 188 -16.85 -7.91 0.82
C ALA A 188 -15.66 -8.63 1.42
N VAL A 189 -15.92 -9.42 2.46
CA VAL A 189 -14.97 -10.35 3.07
C VAL A 189 -15.27 -11.74 2.53
N HIS A 190 -14.26 -12.34 1.92
CA HIS A 190 -14.33 -13.65 1.31
C HIS A 190 -13.54 -14.65 2.16
N SER A 191 -14.28 -15.40 2.97
CA SER A 191 -13.73 -16.35 3.93
C SER A 191 -13.33 -17.68 3.31
N GLY A 192 -12.24 -18.27 3.80
CA GLY A 192 -11.87 -19.66 3.49
C GLY A 192 -10.73 -19.79 2.50
N GLY A 193 -9.61 -20.34 3.00
CA GLY A 193 -8.38 -20.56 2.24
C GLY A 193 -8.63 -21.09 0.82
N PHE A 194 -8.07 -20.38 -0.16
CA PHE A 194 -8.30 -20.60 -1.58
C PHE A 194 -7.90 -22.02 -2.00
N SER A 195 -8.87 -22.93 -2.07
CA SER A 195 -8.60 -24.25 -2.63
C SER A 195 -8.51 -24.15 -4.16
N SER A 196 -7.70 -25.03 -4.76
CA SER A 196 -7.49 -25.15 -6.22
C SER A 196 -8.75 -25.34 -7.09
N ARG A 197 -9.96 -25.25 -6.53
CA ARG A 197 -11.25 -25.46 -7.22
C ARG A 197 -12.42 -24.51 -6.83
N GLY A 198 -12.13 -23.34 -6.28
CA GLY A 198 -12.97 -22.15 -6.51
C GLY A 198 -14.13 -21.85 -5.53
N ALA A 199 -14.47 -20.56 -5.56
CA ALA A 199 -15.36 -19.77 -4.70
C ALA A 199 -14.88 -19.67 -3.23
N PRO A 200 -14.72 -18.47 -2.67
CA PRO A 200 -14.55 -18.32 -1.24
C PRO A 200 -15.76 -18.93 -0.51
N ASP A 201 -15.47 -19.62 0.59
CA ASP A 201 -16.45 -20.29 1.44
C ASP A 201 -17.22 -19.24 2.25
N GLY A 202 -18.20 -18.60 1.62
CA GLY A 202 -19.02 -17.58 2.24
C GLY A 202 -18.55 -16.16 1.94
N GLU A 203 -19.50 -15.23 2.03
CA GLU A 203 -19.29 -13.81 1.81
C GLU A 203 -19.97 -13.06 2.94
N THR A 204 -19.20 -12.24 3.65
CA THR A 204 -19.72 -11.22 4.56
C THR A 204 -19.67 -9.89 3.83
N VAL A 205 -20.78 -9.17 3.78
CA VAL A 205 -20.88 -7.92 3.03
C VAL A 205 -21.21 -6.78 3.98
N LEU A 206 -20.29 -5.83 4.10
CA LEU A 206 -20.49 -4.57 4.82
C LEU A 206 -20.98 -3.53 3.82
N THR A 207 -22.02 -2.78 4.19
CA THR A 207 -22.65 -1.79 3.31
C THR A 207 -22.81 -0.45 4.00
N SER A 208 -22.31 0.61 3.36
CA SER A 208 -22.58 1.98 3.74
C SER A 208 -23.62 2.59 2.78
N THR A 209 -24.50 3.44 3.28
CA THR A 209 -25.42 4.23 2.43
C THR A 209 -24.93 5.66 2.20
N THR A 210 -23.74 6.00 2.72
CA THR A 210 -23.17 7.35 2.64
C THR A 210 -22.79 7.69 1.20
N THR A 211 -23.17 8.88 0.73
CA THR A 211 -22.84 9.35 -0.63
C THR A 211 -21.39 9.83 -0.74
N GLY A 212 -20.69 9.35 -1.78
CA GLY A 212 -19.33 9.79 -2.10
C GLY A 212 -18.29 9.31 -1.09
N ALA A 213 -18.45 8.07 -0.61
CA ALA A 213 -17.45 7.37 0.18
C ALA A 213 -16.79 6.32 -0.71
N THR A 214 -15.47 6.39 -0.87
CA THR A 214 -14.65 5.25 -1.30
C THR A 214 -14.35 4.44 -0.04
N ALA A 215 -14.55 3.12 -0.07
CA ALA A 215 -14.32 2.32 1.12
C ALA A 215 -12.81 2.07 1.28
N VAL A 216 -12.22 2.68 2.31
CA VAL A 216 -10.84 2.34 2.71
C VAL A 216 -10.91 1.02 3.47
N ILE A 217 -10.00 0.09 3.19
CA ILE A 217 -9.91 -1.18 3.91
C ILE A 217 -8.49 -1.42 4.43
N ALA A 218 -8.38 -1.87 5.67
CA ALA A 218 -7.14 -2.33 6.26
C ALA A 218 -7.41 -3.56 7.14
N VAL A 219 -6.40 -4.41 7.29
CA VAL A 219 -6.47 -5.63 8.10
C VAL A 219 -5.22 -5.72 8.97
N GLY A 220 -5.39 -5.97 10.27
CA GLY A 220 -4.28 -6.17 11.20
C GLY A 220 -4.74 -6.23 12.66
N ASP A 221 -3.88 -6.77 13.54
CA ASP A 221 -4.16 -6.90 14.98
C ASP A 221 -3.97 -5.55 15.67
N THR A 222 -5.07 -4.92 16.07
CA THR A 222 -5.10 -3.58 16.67
C THR A 222 -5.37 -3.59 18.18
N ASP A 223 -5.73 -4.74 18.77
CA ASP A 223 -5.93 -4.88 20.22
C ASP A 223 -5.01 -5.89 20.92
N GLY A 224 -4.08 -6.48 20.17
CA GLY A 224 -3.00 -7.32 20.67
C GLY A 224 -3.48 -8.71 21.11
N ASP A 225 -4.64 -9.15 20.64
CA ASP A 225 -5.19 -10.48 20.96
C ASP A 225 -4.65 -11.60 20.05
N GLY A 226 -3.90 -11.23 19.00
CA GLY A 226 -3.30 -12.12 18.03
C GLY A 226 -4.20 -12.48 16.85
N LEU A 227 -5.39 -11.88 16.74
CA LEU A 227 -6.27 -11.98 15.59
C LEU A 227 -6.24 -10.66 14.81
N ALA A 228 -6.43 -10.72 13.50
CA ALA A 228 -6.42 -9.52 12.68
C ALA A 228 -7.83 -8.93 12.57
N GLU A 229 -7.97 -7.64 12.88
CA GLU A 229 -9.24 -6.93 12.71
C GLU A 229 -9.41 -6.42 11.30
N LEU A 230 -10.68 -6.29 10.90
CA LEU A 230 -11.05 -5.54 9.71
C LEU A 230 -11.35 -4.08 10.09
N VAL A 231 -10.66 -3.16 9.43
CA VAL A 231 -10.95 -1.73 9.52
C VAL A 231 -11.50 -1.22 8.20
N THR A 232 -12.63 -0.51 8.26
CA THR A 232 -13.27 0.10 7.08
C THR A 232 -13.44 1.60 7.26
N GLY A 233 -13.06 2.39 6.27
CA GLY A 233 -13.26 3.83 6.22
C GLY A 233 -14.38 4.22 5.26
N TRP A 234 -15.26 5.09 5.72
CA TRP A 234 -16.29 5.78 4.96
C TRP A 234 -16.08 7.29 5.10
N LYS A 235 -16.65 8.09 4.18
CA LYS A 235 -16.50 9.56 4.10
C LYS A 235 -16.44 10.33 5.43
N ASP A 236 -17.20 9.88 6.43
CA ASP A 236 -17.33 10.52 7.75
C ASP A 236 -17.20 9.54 8.92
N LEU A 237 -16.79 8.29 8.68
CA LEU A 237 -16.75 7.25 9.72
C LEU A 237 -15.68 6.22 9.39
N THR A 238 -14.76 6.01 10.30
CA THR A 238 -13.87 4.84 10.30
C THR A 238 -14.38 3.85 11.31
N GLU A 239 -14.50 2.58 10.96
CA GLU A 239 -15.02 1.52 11.82
C GLU A 239 -14.06 0.35 11.92
N ARG A 240 -13.99 -0.21 13.12
CA ARG A 240 -13.29 -1.43 13.44
C ARG A 240 -14.28 -2.57 13.54
N TRP A 241 -13.84 -3.76 13.17
CA TRP A 241 -14.49 -5.03 13.45
C TRP A 241 -13.47 -6.00 14.04
N ALA A 242 -13.59 -6.22 15.35
CA ALA A 242 -12.91 -7.30 16.07
C ALA A 242 -13.05 -8.64 15.34
N ALA A 243 -11.95 -9.40 15.22
CA ALA A 243 -12.04 -10.76 14.71
C ALA A 243 -12.70 -11.70 15.73
N PRO A 244 -13.54 -12.66 15.27
CA PRO A 244 -13.95 -12.88 13.90
C PRO A 244 -15.03 -11.88 13.45
N VAL A 245 -14.92 -11.36 12.23
CA VAL A 245 -15.96 -10.54 11.60
C VAL A 245 -17.26 -11.35 11.50
N PRO A 246 -18.39 -10.85 12.01
CA PRO A 246 -19.65 -11.59 12.01
C PRO A 246 -20.12 -11.94 10.59
N ALA A 247 -20.57 -13.18 10.38
CA ALA A 247 -21.11 -13.62 9.11
C ALA A 247 -22.43 -12.91 8.76
N GLY A 248 -22.56 -12.47 7.51
CA GLY A 248 -23.81 -11.95 6.93
C GLY A 248 -23.70 -10.58 6.31
N ALA A 249 -24.85 -9.92 6.11
CA ALA A 249 -24.90 -8.53 5.64
C ALA A 249 -24.89 -7.59 6.84
N LEU A 250 -23.93 -6.66 6.85
CA LEU A 250 -23.68 -5.69 7.91
C LEU A 250 -23.86 -4.27 7.35
N ALA A 251 -24.26 -3.32 8.19
CA ALA A 251 -24.37 -1.92 7.82
C ALA A 251 -23.25 -1.09 8.44
N ALA A 252 -22.88 0.01 7.79
CA ALA A 252 -22.03 1.01 8.40
C ALA A 252 -22.68 1.53 9.70
N GLY A 253 -21.91 1.60 10.76
CA GLY A 253 -22.34 1.88 12.13
C GLY A 253 -22.43 0.63 13.02
N ASP A 254 -22.34 -0.58 12.44
CA ASP A 254 -22.49 -1.83 13.20
C ASP A 254 -21.15 -2.35 13.77
N GLY A 255 -20.02 -1.69 13.48
CA GLY A 255 -18.70 -2.07 13.99
C GLY A 255 -18.61 -2.06 15.51
N ASP A 256 -17.60 -2.75 16.07
CA ASP A 256 -17.39 -2.74 17.52
C ASP A 256 -16.91 -1.37 18.02
N GLN A 257 -16.22 -0.62 17.15
CA GLN A 257 -15.81 0.76 17.39
C GLN A 257 -15.91 1.62 16.13
N GLY A 258 -16.12 2.92 16.33
CA GLY A 258 -16.21 3.91 15.26
C GLY A 258 -15.60 5.26 15.65
N VAL A 259 -14.94 5.91 14.71
CA VAL A 259 -14.34 7.25 14.88
C VAL A 259 -14.74 8.15 13.71
N ASP A 260 -15.09 9.39 14.02
CA ASP A 260 -15.63 10.34 13.05
C ASP A 260 -14.55 10.82 12.05
N GLY A 261 -14.80 10.58 10.76
CA GLY A 261 -14.16 11.28 9.65
C GLY A 261 -12.65 11.11 9.47
N GLN A 262 -12.07 10.02 9.99
CA GLN A 262 -10.62 9.86 10.10
C GLN A 262 -9.93 9.28 8.85
N LEU A 263 -10.60 8.54 7.96
CA LEU A 263 -9.95 7.94 6.78
C LEU A 263 -10.66 8.29 5.48
N ARG A 264 -9.90 8.62 4.43
CA ARG A 264 -10.47 9.03 3.13
C ARG A 264 -9.78 8.53 1.86
N ARG A 265 -8.60 7.90 1.93
CA ARG A 265 -7.91 7.37 0.74
C ARG A 265 -7.30 5.99 0.91
N PHE A 266 -6.32 5.88 1.79
CA PHE A 266 -5.52 4.68 2.02
C PHE A 266 -5.35 4.49 3.52
N ALA A 267 -5.07 3.25 3.93
CA ALA A 267 -4.70 2.94 5.31
C ALA A 267 -3.84 1.67 5.37
N THR A 268 -3.03 1.60 6.41
CA THR A 268 -2.29 0.40 6.82
C THR A 268 -2.45 0.20 8.31
N VAL A 269 -2.30 -1.04 8.77
CA VAL A 269 -2.17 -1.35 10.19
C VAL A 269 -0.71 -1.72 10.47
N GLY A 270 -0.14 -1.16 11.53
CA GLY A 270 1.20 -1.48 12.03
C GLY A 270 1.43 -0.75 13.35
N ASP A 271 2.22 -1.33 14.24
CA ASP A 271 2.61 -0.70 15.51
C ASP A 271 3.49 0.50 15.20
N ALA A 272 2.94 1.72 15.25
CA ALA A 272 3.64 2.94 14.83
C ALA A 272 4.27 3.68 16.01
N ASP A 273 3.75 3.48 17.23
CA ASP A 273 4.30 4.06 18.45
C ASP A 273 5.17 3.10 19.29
N GLY A 274 5.28 1.83 18.88
CA GLY A 274 6.14 0.82 19.47
C GLY A 274 5.60 0.23 20.77
N ASP A 275 4.29 0.35 21.02
CA ASP A 275 3.65 -0.12 22.26
C ASP A 275 3.22 -1.60 22.23
N GLY A 276 3.34 -2.24 21.05
CA GLY A 276 3.01 -3.63 20.81
C GLY A 276 1.57 -3.89 20.35
N TYR A 277 0.77 -2.84 20.12
CA TYR A 277 -0.54 -2.93 19.48
C TYR A 277 -0.47 -2.37 18.05
N GLY A 278 -1.25 -2.92 17.12
CA GLY A 278 -1.32 -2.34 15.78
C GLY A 278 -2.06 -1.00 15.78
N ASP A 279 -1.43 0.01 15.20
CA ASP A 279 -2.03 1.31 14.94
C ASP A 279 -2.56 1.41 13.53
N LEU A 280 -3.63 2.18 13.32
CA LEU A 280 -4.15 2.46 12.00
C LEU A 280 -3.58 3.79 11.50
N ALA A 281 -2.59 3.71 10.61
CA ALA A 281 -2.08 4.87 9.89
C ALA A 281 -2.82 5.02 8.56
N GLY A 282 -3.29 6.22 8.23
CA GLY A 282 -4.01 6.44 6.98
C GLY A 282 -4.09 7.89 6.54
N GLY A 283 -4.57 8.08 5.31
CA GLY A 283 -4.62 9.38 4.64
C GLY A 283 -5.98 10.06 4.76
N THR A 284 -5.96 11.36 5.04
CA THR A 284 -7.10 12.27 4.89
C THR A 284 -6.86 13.29 3.78
N TYR A 285 -7.81 14.19 3.53
CA TYR A 285 -7.57 15.35 2.66
C TYR A 285 -6.69 16.42 3.33
N ASP A 286 -6.57 16.39 4.65
CA ASP A 286 -5.86 17.40 5.45
C ASP A 286 -4.46 16.92 5.89
N GLY A 287 -4.10 15.68 5.60
CA GLY A 287 -2.83 15.07 5.99
C GLY A 287 -2.99 13.61 6.46
N PRO A 288 -1.87 12.94 6.80
CA PRO A 288 -1.91 11.64 7.44
C PRO A 288 -2.52 11.73 8.84
N VAL A 289 -3.11 10.64 9.31
CA VAL A 289 -3.58 10.46 10.67
C VAL A 289 -3.18 9.07 11.17
N VAL A 290 -2.92 8.98 12.47
CA VAL A 290 -2.70 7.70 13.15
C VAL A 290 -3.74 7.55 14.26
N LEU A 291 -4.53 6.48 14.20
CA LEU A 291 -5.38 6.04 15.30
C LEU A 291 -4.62 4.97 16.08
N LEU A 292 -4.24 5.29 17.31
CA LEU A 292 -3.46 4.38 18.15
C LEU A 292 -4.33 3.19 18.58
N GLY A 293 -3.82 1.99 18.42
CA GLY A 293 -4.41 0.75 18.88
C GLY A 293 -4.36 0.61 20.40
N GLY A 294 -4.83 -0.54 20.88
CA GLY A 294 -4.73 -0.88 22.30
C GLY A 294 -5.69 -1.97 22.73
N ALA A 295 -5.41 -2.57 23.89
CA ALA A 295 -6.21 -3.67 24.45
C ALA A 295 -7.71 -3.37 24.71
N THR A 296 -8.14 -2.12 24.55
CA THR A 296 -9.57 -1.73 24.63
C THR A 296 -10.10 -1.17 23.31
N GLY A 297 -9.41 -1.48 22.21
CA GLY A 297 -9.57 -0.88 20.89
C GLY A 297 -8.90 0.50 20.80
N TRP A 298 -9.35 1.31 19.85
CA TRP A 298 -8.71 2.58 19.49
C TRP A 298 -8.64 3.57 20.65
N GLY A 299 -7.44 4.11 20.84
CA GLY A 299 -7.08 5.09 21.85
C GLY A 299 -7.09 6.53 21.31
N ALA A 300 -5.98 7.23 21.53
CA ALA A 300 -5.83 8.61 21.10
C ALA A 300 -5.63 8.69 19.57
N THR A 301 -6.13 9.76 18.98
CA THR A 301 -5.78 10.14 17.62
C THR A 301 -4.55 11.05 17.66
N VAL A 302 -3.53 10.69 16.90
CA VAL A 302 -2.43 11.60 16.57
C VAL A 302 -2.83 12.32 15.28
N GLU A 303 -3.57 13.44 15.44
CA GLU A 303 -3.94 14.33 14.33
C GLU A 303 -2.84 15.37 14.10
N ALA A 304 -2.42 15.53 12.86
CA ALA A 304 -1.07 15.98 12.62
C ALA A 304 -0.94 17.05 11.52
N PRO A 305 -1.28 18.32 11.78
CA PRO A 305 -0.56 19.40 11.12
C PRO A 305 0.96 19.34 11.43
N ASP A 306 1.34 18.73 12.56
CA ASP A 306 2.74 18.65 13.03
C ASP A 306 3.52 17.42 12.47
N HIS A 307 2.83 16.37 12.01
CA HIS A 307 3.40 15.18 11.36
C HIS A 307 3.03 15.09 9.87
N ALA A 308 2.33 16.09 9.35
CA ALA A 308 2.20 16.28 7.91
C ALA A 308 3.50 16.91 7.39
N PRO A 309 4.13 16.37 6.34
CA PRO A 309 5.14 17.12 5.62
C PRO A 309 4.53 18.43 5.11
N ALA A 310 5.34 19.48 4.99
CA ALA A 310 4.90 20.74 4.42
C ALA A 310 4.64 20.56 2.91
N LEU A 311 3.45 20.05 2.58
CA LEU A 311 3.05 19.73 1.22
C LEU A 311 3.15 20.98 0.34
N SER A 312 3.78 20.85 -0.82
CA SER A 312 3.84 21.97 -1.76
C SER A 312 2.43 22.27 -2.29
N ALA A 313 2.08 23.56 -2.40
CA ALA A 313 0.78 23.98 -2.93
C ALA A 313 0.54 23.55 -4.40
N GLU A 314 1.60 23.11 -5.10
CA GLU A 314 1.56 22.64 -6.48
C GLU A 314 1.39 21.12 -6.59
N ALA A 315 1.72 20.34 -5.55
CA ALA A 315 1.60 18.87 -5.55
C ALA A 315 0.15 18.38 -5.47
N GLY A 316 -0.77 19.22 -4.96
CA GLY A 316 -2.06 18.73 -4.48
C GLY A 316 -1.85 17.79 -3.28
N ALA A 317 -2.81 17.71 -2.37
CA ALA A 317 -2.69 16.82 -1.22
C ALA A 317 -2.86 15.34 -1.61
N GLU A 318 -2.33 14.88 -2.76
CA GLU A 318 -2.43 13.50 -3.23
C GLU A 318 -1.28 12.67 -2.64
N THR A 319 -1.37 12.44 -1.33
CA THR A 319 -0.66 11.32 -0.71
C THR A 319 -1.36 10.03 -1.19
N ASP A 320 -0.58 9.05 -1.64
CA ASP A 320 -1.13 7.80 -2.20
C ASP A 320 -0.61 6.56 -1.45
N GLY A 321 0.09 6.75 -0.32
CA GLY A 321 0.57 5.64 0.49
C GLY A 321 1.11 6.06 1.86
N VAL A 322 0.87 5.21 2.84
CA VAL A 322 1.58 5.17 4.13
C VAL A 322 2.06 3.76 4.40
N ALA A 323 3.19 3.65 5.10
CA ALA A 323 3.74 2.39 5.57
C ALA A 323 4.25 2.55 6.99
N VAL A 324 4.20 1.46 7.76
CA VAL A 324 4.75 1.38 9.11
C VAL A 324 5.72 0.19 9.13
N GLY A 325 6.92 0.38 9.67
CA GLY A 325 7.95 -0.65 9.76
C GLY A 325 9.23 -0.15 10.42
N ASP A 326 10.05 -1.07 10.95
CA ASP A 326 11.31 -0.74 11.64
C ASP A 326 12.45 -0.66 10.62
N TRP A 327 12.64 0.51 10.03
CA TRP A 327 13.57 0.76 8.93
C TRP A 327 15.03 0.66 9.34
N ASP A 328 15.36 1.18 10.53
CA ASP A 328 16.74 1.24 11.01
C ASP A 328 17.14 0.11 11.97
N GLY A 329 16.18 -0.75 12.32
CA GLY A 329 16.38 -1.96 13.12
C GLY A 329 16.64 -1.66 14.60
N ASP A 330 16.30 -0.47 15.09
CA ASP A 330 16.48 -0.08 16.48
C ASP A 330 15.34 -0.55 17.41
N GLY A 331 14.27 -1.10 16.81
CA GLY A 331 13.07 -1.57 17.50
C GLY A 331 12.01 -0.50 17.75
N VAL A 332 12.21 0.73 17.24
CA VAL A 332 11.22 1.80 17.16
C VAL A 332 10.69 1.86 15.73
N PRO A 333 9.40 1.66 15.51
CA PRO A 333 8.84 1.68 14.16
C PRO A 333 8.87 3.08 13.52
N GLU A 334 9.12 3.12 12.21
CA GLU A 334 8.98 4.30 11.37
C GLU A 334 7.63 4.36 10.67
N LEU A 335 7.05 5.57 10.60
CA LEU A 335 5.96 5.93 9.71
C LEU A 335 6.52 6.59 8.45
N ALA A 336 6.26 6.00 7.29
CA ALA A 336 6.58 6.58 5.98
C ALA A 336 5.31 7.07 5.29
N ILE A 337 5.36 8.29 4.72
CA ILE A 337 4.25 8.95 4.02
C ILE A 337 4.71 9.33 2.61
N ALA A 338 3.96 8.90 1.60
CA ALA A 338 4.28 9.17 0.20
C ALA A 338 3.86 10.59 -0.20
N GLU A 339 4.66 11.22 -1.05
CA GLU A 339 4.35 12.51 -1.66
C GLU A 339 4.59 12.47 -3.17
N VAL A 340 3.85 13.30 -3.91
CA VAL A 340 4.10 13.55 -5.33
C VAL A 340 5.36 14.41 -5.49
N ALA A 341 6.41 13.82 -6.06
CA ALA A 341 7.58 14.58 -6.48
C ALA A 341 7.31 15.20 -7.86
N VAL A 342 7.13 16.53 -7.95
CA VAL A 342 6.96 17.25 -9.23
C VAL A 342 8.30 17.45 -9.94
N THR A 343 9.39 17.49 -9.18
CA THR A 343 10.76 17.57 -9.70
C THR A 343 11.67 16.49 -9.12
N ALA A 344 12.80 16.24 -9.78
CA ALA A 344 13.80 15.25 -9.35
C ALA A 344 14.43 15.53 -7.97
N ALA A 345 14.35 16.76 -7.48
CA ALA A 345 14.94 17.18 -6.21
C ALA A 345 13.92 17.17 -5.06
N GLU A 346 12.64 16.98 -5.37
CA GLU A 346 11.59 16.94 -4.36
C GLU A 346 11.54 15.56 -3.68
N PRO A 347 11.18 15.52 -2.39
CA PRO A 347 10.89 14.28 -1.69
C PRO A 347 9.74 13.53 -2.37
N ALA A 348 9.90 12.21 -2.50
CA ALA A 348 8.82 11.30 -2.90
C ALA A 348 8.20 10.59 -1.69
N ALA A 349 8.88 10.65 -0.55
CA ALA A 349 8.35 10.22 0.73
C ALA A 349 9.00 10.98 1.88
N TRP A 350 8.35 10.94 3.03
CA TRP A 350 8.86 11.41 4.30
C TRP A 350 8.75 10.29 5.31
N VAL A 351 9.79 10.12 6.13
CA VAL A 351 9.86 9.07 7.15
C VAL A 351 10.07 9.71 8.51
N GLU A 352 9.37 9.21 9.51
CA GLU A 352 9.41 9.65 10.90
C GLU A 352 9.55 8.43 11.80
N SER A 353 10.41 8.51 12.82
CA SER A 353 10.62 7.41 13.77
C SER A 353 9.80 7.64 15.04
N GLY A 354 9.04 6.63 15.47
CA GLY A 354 8.33 6.61 16.76
C GLY A 354 7.36 7.77 16.97
N LEU A 355 6.82 8.35 15.89
CA LEU A 355 5.90 9.50 15.92
C LEU A 355 6.46 10.72 16.71
N ASP A 356 7.77 10.98 16.60
CA ASP A 356 8.47 12.02 17.37
C ASP A 356 8.35 13.47 16.82
N GLY A 357 7.72 13.63 15.67
CA GLY A 357 7.52 14.87 14.90
C GLY A 357 8.66 15.25 13.97
N VAL A 358 9.68 14.39 13.80
CA VAL A 358 10.88 14.68 13.00
C VAL A 358 10.84 13.95 11.66
N MET A 359 10.49 14.69 10.61
CA MET A 359 10.40 14.16 9.25
C MET A 359 11.75 14.16 8.51
N VAL A 360 12.12 13.00 7.97
CA VAL A 360 13.29 12.79 7.11
C VAL A 360 12.85 12.59 5.65
N PRO A 361 13.33 13.40 4.69
CA PRO A 361 12.91 13.28 3.30
C PRO A 361 13.64 12.15 2.55
N VAL A 362 12.91 11.42 1.72
CA VAL A 362 13.43 10.41 0.79
C VAL A 362 13.24 10.92 -0.64
N VAL A 363 14.35 11.07 -1.37
CA VAL A 363 14.37 11.65 -2.72
C VAL A 363 14.66 10.55 -3.76
N LEU A 364 13.79 10.43 -4.76
CA LEU A 364 13.93 9.48 -5.88
C LEU A 364 14.99 9.89 -6.91
N GLY A 365 15.26 11.20 -7.04
CA GLY A 365 16.10 11.73 -8.13
C GLY A 365 15.35 11.89 -9.45
N GLU A 366 14.03 11.68 -9.47
CA GLU A 366 13.16 11.83 -10.62
C GLU A 366 11.72 12.16 -10.17
N PRO A 367 10.95 12.94 -10.95
CA PRO A 367 9.61 13.38 -10.55
C PRO A 367 8.60 12.25 -10.74
N GLY A 368 7.70 11.98 -9.81
CA GLY A 368 6.63 10.97 -9.92
C GLY A 368 5.86 10.76 -8.62
N LEU A 369 4.87 9.86 -8.68
CA LEU A 369 4.11 9.40 -7.53
C LEU A 369 4.65 8.03 -7.08
N ALA A 370 4.82 7.86 -5.78
CA ALA A 370 5.33 6.64 -5.16
C ALA A 370 4.27 5.98 -4.26
N GLN A 371 4.32 4.65 -4.22
CA GLN A 371 3.72 3.81 -3.19
C GLN A 371 4.83 3.29 -2.28
N LEU A 372 4.53 3.07 -1.00
CA LEU A 372 5.53 2.76 0.03
C LEU A 372 5.19 1.47 0.76
N HIS A 373 6.20 0.63 0.97
CA HIS A 373 6.15 -0.53 1.84
C HIS A 373 7.47 -0.69 2.59
N PHE A 374 7.42 -1.34 3.76
CA PHE A 374 8.61 -1.80 4.46
C PHE A 374 8.70 -3.33 4.35
N ALA A 375 9.92 -3.84 4.13
CA ALA A 375 10.19 -5.28 4.10
C ALA A 375 11.64 -5.56 4.46
N ASP A 376 11.90 -6.60 5.25
CA ASP A 376 13.26 -7.06 5.58
C ASP A 376 13.81 -7.89 4.41
N LEU A 377 14.40 -7.23 3.42
CA LEU A 377 14.79 -7.87 2.15
C LEU A 377 16.14 -8.56 2.25
N ASP A 378 16.99 -8.15 3.19
CA ASP A 378 18.34 -8.70 3.38
C ASP A 378 18.48 -9.61 4.62
N GLY A 379 17.41 -9.73 5.41
CA GLY A 379 17.31 -10.61 6.57
C GLY A 379 18.12 -10.11 7.76
N GLN A 380 18.38 -8.81 7.84
CA GLN A 380 19.17 -8.19 8.91
C GLN A 380 18.31 -7.59 10.03
N GLY A 381 16.99 -7.70 9.94
CA GLY A 381 16.05 -7.27 10.97
C GLY A 381 15.60 -5.81 10.85
N GLY A 382 16.35 -4.96 10.14
CA GLY A 382 15.84 -3.69 9.64
C GLY A 382 15.02 -3.93 8.37
N GLN A 383 13.91 -3.23 8.22
CA GLN A 383 13.01 -3.36 7.07
C GLN A 383 13.31 -2.27 6.05
N GLU A 384 13.79 -2.60 4.87
CA GLU A 384 14.02 -1.58 3.85
C GLU A 384 12.74 -0.90 3.38
N LEU A 385 12.86 0.40 3.14
CA LEU A 385 11.81 1.19 2.52
C LEU A 385 11.79 0.94 1.02
N VAL A 386 10.67 0.41 0.53
CA VAL A 386 10.42 0.05 -0.85
C VAL A 386 9.46 1.06 -1.47
N LEU A 387 9.92 1.76 -2.51
CA LEU A 387 9.16 2.71 -3.31
C LEU A 387 8.79 2.10 -4.65
N GLY A 388 7.50 1.82 -4.87
CA GLY A 388 6.95 1.45 -6.18
C GLY A 388 6.45 2.69 -6.91
N ARG A 389 6.72 2.83 -8.21
CA ARG A 389 6.38 4.06 -8.95
C ARG A 389 5.58 3.80 -10.22
N PHE A 390 4.53 4.60 -10.41
CA PHE A 390 3.79 4.65 -11.66
C PHE A 390 4.63 5.29 -12.79
N PRO A 391 4.69 4.69 -13.98
CA PRO A 391 5.17 5.40 -15.15
C PRO A 391 4.14 6.47 -15.52
N TYR A 392 4.63 7.68 -15.73
CA TYR A 392 3.85 8.80 -16.25
C TYR A 392 4.56 9.34 -17.49
N SER A 393 3.82 9.88 -18.45
CA SER A 393 4.27 10.19 -19.82
C SER A 393 5.75 10.64 -19.92
N GLY A 394 6.62 9.74 -20.41
CA GLY A 394 8.04 10.01 -20.61
C GLY A 394 8.99 9.61 -19.47
N VAL A 395 8.48 9.04 -18.37
CA VAL A 395 9.28 8.50 -17.25
C VAL A 395 9.01 7.00 -17.09
N SER A 396 10.08 6.21 -16.98
CA SER A 396 9.97 4.77 -16.72
C SER A 396 9.63 4.53 -15.24
N GLY A 397 8.70 3.63 -14.95
CA GLY A 397 8.44 3.17 -13.58
C GLY A 397 9.53 2.24 -13.07
N GLY A 398 9.41 1.80 -11.83
CA GLY A 398 10.41 0.95 -11.18
C GLY A 398 10.10 0.69 -9.71
N LEU A 399 10.99 -0.08 -9.11
CA LEU A 399 11.09 -0.23 -7.66
C LEU A 399 12.39 0.42 -7.19
N TRP A 400 12.33 1.19 -6.12
CA TRP A 400 13.51 1.71 -5.42
C TRP A 400 13.50 1.14 -4.01
N VAL A 401 14.65 0.71 -3.54
CA VAL A 401 14.84 0.16 -2.21
C VAL A 401 15.86 1.03 -1.49
N TYR A 402 15.46 1.56 -0.35
CA TYR A 402 16.26 2.42 0.49
C TYR A 402 16.59 1.69 1.79
N THR A 403 17.86 1.65 2.13
CA THR A 403 18.30 1.34 3.50
C THR A 403 18.42 2.67 4.27
N PRO A 404 18.58 2.67 5.59
CA PRO A 404 18.82 3.88 6.37
C PRO A 404 20.00 4.73 5.87
N GLU A 405 20.99 4.10 5.19
CA GLU A 405 22.14 4.79 4.59
C GLU A 405 21.82 5.49 3.26
N GLY A 406 20.65 5.25 2.66
CA GLY A 406 20.17 5.89 1.44
C GLY A 406 19.67 4.90 0.38
N LEU A 407 19.62 5.38 -0.88
CA LEU A 407 19.21 4.53 -2.01
C LEU A 407 20.21 3.40 -2.22
N SER A 408 19.73 2.16 -2.11
CA SER A 408 20.57 0.97 -2.13
C SER A 408 20.36 0.16 -3.42
N LEU A 409 19.11 0.01 -3.88
CA LEU A 409 18.78 -0.78 -5.09
C LEU A 409 17.67 -0.13 -5.93
N ARG A 410 17.78 -0.24 -7.27
CA ARG A 410 16.72 0.10 -8.23
C ARG A 410 16.41 -1.11 -9.11
N VAL A 411 15.14 -1.51 -9.20
CA VAL A 411 14.67 -2.62 -10.04
C VAL A 411 13.81 -2.10 -11.20
N THR A 412 14.08 -2.57 -12.42
CA THR A 412 13.36 -2.15 -13.64
C THR A 412 12.85 -3.34 -14.45
N ALA A 413 11.68 -3.21 -15.08
CA ALA A 413 11.14 -4.24 -15.98
C ALA A 413 11.73 -4.18 -17.41
N GLY A 414 12.27 -3.04 -17.85
CA GLY A 414 12.85 -2.89 -19.18
C GLY A 414 12.81 -1.47 -19.74
N ARG A 415 12.93 -1.34 -21.07
CA ARG A 415 12.83 -0.04 -21.75
C ARG A 415 11.34 0.32 -21.89
N GLU A 416 10.90 1.29 -21.10
CA GLU A 416 9.64 2.04 -21.25
C GLU A 416 8.34 1.44 -20.66
N ALA A 417 8.41 0.42 -19.79
CA ALA A 417 7.25 -0.05 -19.02
C ALA A 417 7.58 -0.20 -17.53
N GLY A 418 6.67 0.29 -16.68
CA GLY A 418 6.88 0.43 -15.24
C GLY A 418 6.62 -0.85 -14.48
N LEU A 419 7.50 -1.16 -13.53
CA LEU A 419 7.25 -2.13 -12.47
C LEU A 419 6.52 -1.39 -11.34
N LEU A 420 5.31 -1.82 -11.03
CA LEU A 420 4.64 -1.46 -9.78
C LEU A 420 5.13 -2.45 -8.71
N GLY A 421 5.64 -1.94 -7.60
CA GLY A 421 5.71 -2.73 -6.37
C GLY A 421 4.29 -3.10 -5.95
N ALA A 422 4.12 -4.24 -5.28
CA ALA A 422 2.86 -4.65 -4.68
C ALA A 422 2.12 -3.48 -4.05
N ALA A 423 0.99 -3.07 -4.62
CA ALA A 423 0.18 -2.09 -3.92
C ALA A 423 -0.33 -2.73 -2.61
N PHE A 424 0.20 -2.21 -1.51
CA PHE A 424 -0.29 -2.38 -0.14
C PHE A 424 0.03 -3.69 0.60
N GLY A 425 1.00 -4.51 0.19
CA GLY A 425 1.39 -5.70 0.96
C GLY A 425 2.74 -5.57 1.67
N PRO A 426 2.90 -6.01 2.94
CA PRO A 426 4.24 -6.18 3.52
C PRO A 426 5.01 -7.27 2.76
N GLY A 427 6.34 -7.20 2.82
CA GLY A 427 7.17 -8.33 2.41
C GLY A 427 6.87 -9.56 3.25
N VAL A 428 7.02 -10.75 2.65
CA VAL A 428 6.78 -12.01 3.34
C VAL A 428 7.90 -12.98 2.99
N ASP A 429 8.46 -13.63 4.00
CA ASP A 429 9.40 -14.75 3.84
C ASP A 429 8.62 -16.00 3.42
N ILE A 430 8.44 -16.15 2.10
CA ILE A 430 7.60 -17.22 1.53
C ILE A 430 8.34 -18.55 1.42
N ASP A 431 9.67 -18.54 1.39
CA ASP A 431 10.52 -19.72 1.26
C ASP A 431 11.28 -20.11 2.54
N ALA A 432 11.07 -19.35 3.62
CA ALA A 432 11.62 -19.53 4.97
C ALA A 432 13.15 -19.42 5.01
N ASP A 433 13.73 -18.55 4.20
CA ASP A 433 15.18 -18.30 4.16
C ASP A 433 15.64 -17.17 5.10
N GLY A 434 14.70 -16.48 5.75
CA GLY A 434 14.95 -15.38 6.65
C GLY A 434 14.96 -14.00 5.99
N ARG A 435 14.66 -13.91 4.69
CA ARG A 435 14.46 -12.67 3.94
C ARG A 435 13.04 -12.61 3.44
N GLN A 436 12.54 -11.41 3.22
CA GLN A 436 11.19 -11.21 2.73
C GLN A 436 11.18 -11.03 1.22
N GLU A 437 10.29 -11.76 0.56
CA GLU A 437 10.00 -11.57 -0.85
C GLU A 437 8.98 -10.45 -1.05
N LEU A 438 9.07 -9.80 -2.20
CA LEU A 438 8.15 -8.75 -2.62
C LEU A 438 7.28 -9.23 -3.78
N PRO A 439 5.95 -9.07 -3.69
CA PRO A 439 5.13 -9.13 -4.88
C PRO A 439 5.34 -7.86 -5.72
N ALA A 440 5.31 -7.99 -7.04
CA ALA A 440 5.35 -6.86 -7.95
C ALA A 440 4.48 -7.13 -9.19
N VAL A 441 3.94 -6.08 -9.79
CA VAL A 441 3.11 -6.16 -11.00
C VAL A 441 3.66 -5.22 -12.05
N ASP A 442 3.83 -5.71 -13.26
CA ASP A 442 4.06 -4.90 -14.44
C ASP A 442 2.76 -4.90 -15.26
N PRO A 443 1.90 -3.87 -15.13
CA PRO A 443 0.57 -3.89 -15.72
C PRO A 443 0.59 -3.71 -17.24
N TRP A 444 1.69 -3.22 -17.83
CA TRP A 444 1.83 -3.06 -19.28
C TRP A 444 2.71 -4.13 -19.94
N GLY A 445 3.34 -5.00 -19.15
CA GLY A 445 4.33 -5.93 -19.64
C GLY A 445 5.58 -5.23 -20.17
N ALA A 446 6.53 -5.98 -20.72
CA ALA A 446 7.78 -5.45 -21.25
C ALA A 446 7.61 -4.75 -22.62
N GLY A 447 6.58 -3.89 -22.75
CA GLY A 447 6.19 -3.18 -23.97
C GLY A 447 5.31 -4.00 -24.93
N ASP A 448 4.89 -5.19 -24.54
CA ASP A 448 4.02 -6.10 -25.30
C ASP A 448 2.54 -6.03 -24.91
N TRP A 449 2.17 -5.16 -23.95
CA TRP A 449 0.80 -5.00 -23.43
C TRP A 449 0.26 -6.28 -22.78
N ASP A 450 1.16 -7.11 -22.25
CA ASP A 450 0.82 -8.34 -21.56
C ASP A 450 1.26 -8.23 -20.11
N ALA A 451 0.31 -7.96 -19.22
CA ALA A 451 0.59 -7.72 -17.82
C ALA A 451 1.26 -8.94 -17.16
N ARG A 452 2.18 -8.68 -16.22
CA ARG A 452 2.91 -9.72 -15.50
C ARG A 452 2.90 -9.47 -14.01
N ALA A 453 2.85 -10.54 -13.23
CA ALA A 453 3.08 -10.49 -11.79
C ALA A 453 4.37 -11.25 -11.46
N TYR A 454 5.11 -10.76 -10.48
CA TYR A 454 6.40 -11.29 -10.06
C TYR A 454 6.43 -11.51 -8.56
N VAL A 455 7.21 -12.50 -8.16
CA VAL A 455 7.73 -12.63 -6.79
C VAL A 455 9.21 -12.35 -6.85
N LEU A 456 9.64 -11.30 -6.17
CA LEU A 456 11.01 -10.79 -6.19
C LEU A 456 11.71 -11.14 -4.90
N ASP A 457 12.86 -11.77 -5.02
CA ASP A 457 13.86 -11.87 -3.96
C ASP A 457 14.99 -10.92 -4.33
N ALA A 458 15.20 -9.90 -3.51
CA ALA A 458 16.20 -8.87 -3.77
C ALA A 458 17.64 -9.39 -3.67
N CYS A 459 17.81 -10.61 -3.16
CA CYS A 459 19.06 -11.25 -2.79
C CYS A 459 19.26 -12.62 -3.45
N LEU A 460 18.54 -12.87 -4.55
CA LEU A 460 18.57 -14.11 -5.35
C LEU A 460 19.94 -14.46 -5.96
#